data_AF-A0A2N2SRP7-F1
#
_entry.id   AF-A0A2N2SRP7-F1
#
_cell.length_a   1.000
_cell.length_b   1.000
_cell.length_c   1.000
_cell.angle_alpha   90.00
_cell.angle_beta   90.00
_cell.angle_gamma   90.00
#
_symmetry.space_group_name_H-M   'P 1'
#
loop_
_entity.id
_entity.type
_entity.pdbx_description
1 polymer ?
#
loop_
_entity_poly.entity_id
_entity_poly.type
_entity_poly.pdbx_seq_one_letter_code
_entity_poly.pdbx_strand_id
1 'polypeptide(L)'
;MIRHRALKTCVAALLIALAGTSAHAELPVEVVTVEQLAPPNPYRIYLSDVAIGHIVDGRLHVLDGENMKYLGVVSTAYAGQATLSPDRKQIYVATTYYSRLSSGERTDTVDIHD
;
A
#
# COMPACT_ATOMS: atom_id res chain seq x y z
N MET A 1 30.66 -52.45 34.58
CA MET A 1 29.58 -52.31 33.57
C MET A 1 28.87 -50.94 33.57
N ILE A 2 28.94 -50.11 34.63
CA ILE A 2 28.23 -48.82 34.74
C ILE A 2 28.91 -47.68 33.94
N ARG A 3 30.26 -47.68 33.86
CA ARG A 3 31.04 -46.64 33.14
C ARG A 3 30.80 -46.56 31.63
N HIS A 4 30.49 -47.68 30.97
CA HIS A 4 30.24 -47.69 29.52
C HIS A 4 28.85 -47.18 29.13
N ARG A 5 27.86 -47.22 30.04
CA ARG A 5 26.52 -46.66 29.80
C ARG A 5 26.54 -45.13 29.88
N ALA A 6 27.21 -44.57 30.89
CA ALA A 6 27.37 -43.13 31.05
C ALA A 6 28.15 -42.48 29.89
N LEU A 7 29.19 -43.16 29.38
CA LEU A 7 29.96 -42.68 28.24
C LEU A 7 29.13 -42.66 26.95
N LYS A 8 28.29 -43.69 26.71
CA LYS A 8 27.40 -43.74 25.55
C LYS A 8 26.34 -42.64 25.57
N THR A 9 25.79 -42.33 26.75
CA THR A 9 24.80 -41.25 26.91
C THR A 9 25.41 -39.86 26.70
N CYS A 10 26.64 -39.62 27.17
CA CYS A 10 27.33 -38.35 26.93
C CYS A 10 27.69 -38.16 25.45
N VAL A 11 28.12 -39.23 24.76
CA VAL A 11 28.40 -39.17 23.32
C VAL A 11 27.13 -38.92 22.51
N ALA A 12 26.02 -39.57 22.86
CA ALA A 12 24.73 -39.33 22.21
C ALA A 12 24.24 -37.89 22.40
N ALA A 13 24.36 -37.33 23.61
CA ALA A 13 23.99 -35.94 23.88
C ALA A 13 24.86 -34.94 23.12
N LEU A 14 26.16 -35.23 22.99
CA LEU A 14 27.09 -34.39 22.23
C LEU A 14 26.79 -34.42 20.72
N LEU A 15 26.43 -35.59 20.16
CA LEU A 15 26.04 -35.72 18.76
C LEU A 15 24.74 -34.97 18.44
N ILE A 16 23.78 -34.93 19.36
CA ILE A 16 22.54 -34.15 19.19
C ILE A 16 22.82 -32.64 19.26
N ALA A 17 23.73 -32.21 20.14
CA ALA A 17 24.13 -30.81 20.24
C ALA A 17 24.92 -30.34 19.00
N LEU A 18 25.74 -31.19 18.39
CA LEU A 18 26.46 -30.88 17.15
C LEU A 18 25.59 -30.97 15.88
N ALA A 19 24.46 -31.68 15.93
CA ALA A 19 23.50 -31.76 14.81
C ALA A 19 22.53 -30.57 14.76
N GLY A 20 22.55 -29.70 15.78
CA GLY A 20 21.79 -28.45 15.80
C GLY A 20 22.39 -27.39 14.87
N THR A 21 22.36 -27.62 13.56
CA THR A 21 22.58 -26.56 12.57
C THR A 21 21.54 -25.46 12.79
N SER A 22 21.99 -24.22 12.93
CA SER A 22 21.13 -23.05 12.85
C SER A 22 20.49 -23.01 11.46
N ALA A 23 19.22 -23.39 11.38
CA ALA A 23 18.41 -23.15 10.21
C ALA A 23 18.19 -21.63 10.11
N HIS A 24 19.13 -20.92 9.49
CA HIS A 24 18.90 -19.56 9.04
C HIS A 24 17.88 -19.64 7.91
N ALA A 25 16.62 -19.37 8.23
CA ALA A 25 15.58 -19.20 7.22
C ALA A 25 15.89 -17.90 6.46
N GLU A 26 16.63 -18.03 5.36
CA GLU A 26 16.81 -16.94 4.41
C GLU A 26 15.47 -16.73 3.71
N LEU A 27 14.78 -15.64 4.09
CA LEU A 27 13.52 -15.26 3.46
C LEU A 27 13.83 -14.85 2.01
N PRO A 28 12.96 -15.21 1.06
CA PRO A 28 13.11 -14.73 -0.31
C PRO A 28 13.14 -13.19 -0.31
N VAL A 29 14.00 -12.61 -1.15
CA VAL A 29 14.09 -11.16 -1.31
C VAL A 29 12.73 -10.63 -1.77
N GLU A 30 12.16 -9.70 -1.01
CA GLU A 30 10.93 -9.03 -1.37
C GLU A 30 11.20 -8.10 -2.57
N VAL A 31 10.40 -8.26 -3.63
CA VAL A 31 10.43 -7.38 -4.79
C VAL A 31 9.21 -6.45 -4.71
N VAL A 32 9.45 -5.17 -4.46
CA VAL A 32 8.39 -4.16 -4.43
C VAL A 32 7.87 -3.94 -5.85
N THR A 33 6.56 -4.08 -6.03
CA THR A 33 5.87 -3.84 -7.29
C THR A 33 4.72 -2.87 -7.10
N VAL A 34 4.34 -2.17 -8.17
CA VAL A 34 3.12 -1.36 -8.19
C VAL A 34 1.96 -2.25 -8.63
N GLU A 35 0.96 -2.39 -7.76
CA GLU A 35 -0.28 -3.08 -8.12
C GLU A 35 -1.06 -2.25 -9.14
N GLN A 36 -1.55 -2.91 -10.20
CA GLN A 36 -2.43 -2.30 -11.18
C GLN A 36 -3.87 -2.53 -10.77
N LEU A 37 -4.69 -1.47 -10.80
CA LEU A 37 -6.12 -1.63 -10.56
C LEU A 37 -6.73 -2.48 -11.66
N ALA A 38 -7.65 -3.37 -11.27
CA ALA A 38 -8.51 -4.04 -12.24
C ALA A 38 -9.28 -2.98 -13.09
N PRO A 39 -9.85 -3.34 -14.24
CA PRO A 39 -10.72 -2.43 -14.97
C PRO A 39 -11.89 -1.92 -14.08
N PRO A 40 -12.34 -0.67 -14.26
CA PRO A 40 -13.47 -0.13 -13.51
C PRO A 40 -14.74 -0.92 -13.81
N ASN A 41 -15.51 -1.22 -12.76
CA ASN A 41 -16.83 -1.83 -12.85
C ASN A 41 -17.89 -0.83 -12.33
N PRO A 42 -19.20 -1.12 -12.49
CA PRO A 42 -20.26 -0.23 -12.01
C PRO A 42 -20.27 0.01 -10.48
N TYR A 43 -19.65 -0.88 -9.71
CA TYR A 43 -19.64 -0.89 -8.25
C TYR A 43 -18.38 -0.26 -7.63
N ARG A 44 -17.40 0.20 -8.43
CA ARG A 44 -16.26 0.97 -7.92
C ARG A 44 -16.73 2.31 -7.36
N ILE A 45 -16.40 2.58 -6.11
CA ILE A 45 -16.76 3.80 -5.38
C ILE A 45 -15.58 4.76 -5.43
N TYR A 46 -15.87 6.02 -5.78
CA TYR A 46 -14.95 7.14 -5.70
C TYR A 46 -15.47 8.11 -4.64
N LEU A 47 -14.83 8.13 -3.47
CA LEU A 47 -15.27 8.87 -2.31
C LEU A 47 -14.38 10.10 -2.11
N SER A 48 -14.96 11.29 -2.32
CA SER A 48 -14.28 12.56 -2.10
C SER A 48 -14.09 12.83 -0.60
N ASP A 49 -12.85 13.08 -0.19
CA ASP A 49 -12.47 13.61 1.11
C ASP A 49 -11.83 14.99 0.90
N VAL A 50 -12.55 16.04 1.31
CA VAL A 50 -12.07 17.43 1.19
C VAL A 50 -10.96 17.74 2.22
N ALA A 51 -10.77 16.86 3.21
CA ALA A 51 -9.78 17.01 4.26
C ALA A 51 -9.85 18.40 4.94
N ILE A 52 -11.04 18.87 5.34
CA ILE A 52 -11.29 20.30 5.63
C ILE A 52 -10.31 20.96 6.63
N GLY A 53 -9.80 20.21 7.62
CA GLY A 53 -8.81 20.71 8.58
C GLY A 53 -7.38 20.85 8.02
N HIS A 54 -7.13 20.28 6.84
CA HIS A 54 -5.88 20.28 6.09
C HIS A 54 -6.19 20.27 4.58
N ILE A 55 -7.05 21.19 4.16
CA ILE A 55 -7.73 21.22 2.85
C ILE A 55 -6.79 21.27 1.62
N VAL A 56 -5.50 21.58 1.83
CA VAL A 56 -4.45 21.50 0.80
C VAL A 56 -4.12 20.05 0.39
N ASP A 57 -4.54 19.07 1.19
CA ASP A 57 -4.35 17.63 0.98
C ASP A 57 -5.72 16.95 0.74
N GLY A 58 -6.47 17.47 -0.23
CA GLY A 58 -7.69 16.83 -0.72
C GLY A 58 -7.41 15.47 -1.34
N ARG A 59 -8.35 14.53 -1.18
CA ARG A 59 -8.20 13.13 -1.58
C ARG A 59 -9.47 12.60 -2.25
N LEU A 60 -9.29 11.69 -3.20
CA LEU A 60 -10.34 10.85 -3.75
C LEU A 60 -10.00 9.40 -3.45
N HIS A 61 -10.72 8.80 -2.50
CA HIS A 61 -10.54 7.40 -2.15
C HIS A 61 -11.21 6.51 -3.18
N VAL A 62 -10.50 5.46 -3.61
CA VAL A 62 -11.01 4.46 -4.55
C VAL A 62 -11.27 3.16 -3.79
N LEU A 63 -12.50 2.67 -3.85
CA LEU A 63 -12.91 1.44 -3.17
C LEU A 63 -13.57 0.47 -4.15
N ASP A 64 -13.34 -0.82 -3.93
CA ASP A 64 -14.17 -1.89 -4.46
C ASP A 64 -15.46 -1.96 -3.64
N GLY A 65 -16.58 -1.54 -4.23
CA GLY A 65 -17.88 -1.55 -3.56
C GLY A 65 -18.53 -2.94 -3.46
N GLU A 66 -18.02 -3.97 -4.15
CA GLU A 66 -18.55 -5.33 -4.03
C GLU A 66 -18.03 -5.99 -2.74
N ASN A 67 -16.73 -5.85 -2.47
CA ASN A 67 -16.07 -6.47 -1.32
C ASN A 67 -15.73 -5.48 -0.20
N MET A 68 -16.07 -4.20 -0.37
CA MET A 68 -15.70 -3.11 0.54
C MET A 68 -14.18 -3.02 0.79
N LYS A 69 -13.37 -3.30 -0.24
CA LYS A 69 -11.90 -3.25 -0.17
C LYS A 69 -11.40 -1.86 -0.58
N TYR A 70 -10.49 -1.31 0.21
CA TYR A 70 -9.77 -0.09 -0.17
C TYR A 70 -8.76 -0.39 -1.28
N LEU A 71 -8.83 0.35 -2.39
CA LEU A 71 -7.99 0.12 -3.57
C LEU A 71 -6.87 1.15 -3.72
N GLY A 72 -7.10 2.39 -3.28
CA GLY A 72 -6.10 3.44 -3.40
C GLY A 72 -6.67 4.84 -3.20
N VAL A 73 -5.86 5.84 -3.55
CA VAL A 73 -6.20 7.26 -3.44
C VAL A 73 -5.62 8.04 -4.61
N VAL A 74 -6.38 9.02 -5.09
CA VAL A 74 -5.91 10.05 -6.01
C VAL A 74 -5.87 11.38 -5.26
N SER A 75 -4.77 12.13 -5.38
CA SER A 75 -4.69 13.47 -4.77
C SER A 75 -5.61 14.43 -5.51
N THR A 76 -6.35 15.25 -4.76
CA THR A 76 -7.16 16.33 -5.31
C THR A 76 -6.71 17.71 -4.87
N ALA A 77 -5.52 17.82 -4.24
CA ALA A 77 -4.90 19.07 -3.82
C ALA A 77 -5.88 20.04 -3.11
N TYR A 78 -5.79 21.35 -3.37
CA TYR A 78 -6.59 22.34 -2.65
C TYR A 78 -8.04 22.38 -3.13
N ALA A 79 -8.96 21.88 -2.29
CA ALA A 79 -10.40 21.90 -2.53
C ALA A 79 -10.84 21.27 -3.87
N GLY A 80 -10.04 20.36 -4.44
CA GLY A 80 -10.30 19.81 -5.76
C GLY A 80 -11.58 18.97 -5.82
N GLN A 81 -12.23 19.04 -6.98
CA GLN A 81 -13.44 18.29 -7.29
C GLN A 81 -13.15 17.28 -8.38
N ALA A 82 -13.66 16.06 -8.24
CA ALA A 82 -13.42 14.99 -9.18
C ALA A 82 -14.70 14.56 -9.92
N THR A 83 -14.54 14.17 -11.17
CA THR A 83 -15.57 13.48 -11.95
C THR A 83 -14.93 12.41 -12.84
N LEU A 84 -15.75 11.53 -13.42
CA LEU A 84 -15.29 10.43 -14.27
C LEU A 84 -15.61 10.70 -15.73
N SER A 85 -14.78 10.17 -16.64
CA SER A 85 -15.18 10.03 -18.04
C SER A 85 -16.43 9.14 -18.16
N PRO A 86 -17.24 9.28 -19.23
CA PRO A 86 -18.43 8.45 -19.42
C PRO A 86 -18.15 6.94 -19.42
N ASP A 87 -16.98 6.54 -19.91
CA ASP A 87 -16.51 5.14 -19.90
C ASP A 87 -15.76 4.74 -18.61
N ARG A 88 -15.64 5.67 -17.65
CA ARG A 88 -15.00 5.52 -16.33
C ARG A 88 -13.51 5.15 -16.36
N LYS A 89 -12.85 5.23 -17.51
CA LYS A 89 -11.41 4.96 -17.67
C LYS A 89 -10.52 6.13 -17.25
N GLN A 90 -11.10 7.30 -17.02
CA GLN A 90 -10.35 8.46 -16.58
C GLN A 90 -11.05 9.17 -15.44
N ILE A 91 -10.23 9.67 -14.51
CA ILE A 91 -10.65 10.57 -13.44
C ILE A 91 -10.16 11.97 -13.83
N TYR A 92 -11.07 12.93 -13.84
CA TYR A 92 -10.75 14.34 -14.03
C TYR A 92 -10.85 15.05 -12.70
N VAL A 93 -9.77 15.71 -12.28
CA VAL A 93 -9.69 16.45 -11.02
C VAL A 93 -9.49 17.92 -11.34
N ALA A 94 -10.53 18.73 -11.14
CA ALA A 94 -10.41 20.19 -11.20
C ALA A 94 -9.91 20.70 -9.84
N THR A 95 -8.71 21.27 -9.79
CA THR A 95 -8.07 21.66 -8.54
C THR A 95 -7.21 22.91 -8.66
N THR A 96 -6.67 23.36 -7.53
CA THR A 96 -5.78 24.50 -7.40
C THR A 96 -4.48 24.08 -6.72
N TYR A 97 -3.37 24.53 -7.28
CA TYR A 97 -2.04 24.47 -6.68
C TYR A 97 -1.54 25.86 -6.32
N TYR A 98 -0.76 25.93 -5.25
CA TYR A 98 0.04 27.11 -4.92
C TYR A 98 1.52 26.74 -4.93
N SER A 99 2.36 27.65 -5.43
CA SER A 99 3.83 27.46 -5.44
C SER A 99 4.45 27.17 -4.06
N ARG A 100 3.77 27.54 -2.96
CA ARG A 100 4.18 27.23 -1.58
C ARG A 100 3.00 26.76 -0.73
N LEU A 101 2.43 25.62 -1.09
CA LEU A 101 1.35 24.90 -0.39
C LEU A 101 0.04 25.68 -0.22
N SER A 102 0.03 26.75 0.58
CA SER A 102 -1.12 27.62 0.85
C SER A 102 -0.92 29.07 0.40
N SER A 103 0.23 29.41 -0.21
CA SER A 103 0.53 30.78 -0.65
C SER A 103 1.44 30.85 -1.88
N GLY A 104 1.57 32.04 -2.45
CA GLY A 104 2.38 32.31 -3.64
C GLY A 104 1.55 32.30 -4.92
N GLU A 105 2.19 32.02 -6.05
CA GLU A 105 1.49 31.91 -7.34
C GLU A 105 0.46 30.78 -7.31
N ARG A 106 -0.75 31.08 -7.78
CA ARG A 106 -1.89 30.17 -7.87
C ARG A 106 -2.01 29.63 -9.29
N THR A 107 -2.21 28.32 -9.41
CA THR A 107 -2.42 27.64 -10.68
C THR A 107 -3.65 26.73 -10.57
N ASP A 108 -4.66 26.99 -11.40
CA ASP A 108 -5.86 26.16 -11.46
C ASP A 108 -5.73 25.19 -12.65
N THR A 109 -5.94 23.90 -12.41
CA THR A 109 -5.71 22.83 -13.40
C THR A 109 -6.87 21.86 -13.46
N VAL A 110 -6.89 21.06 -14.53
CA VAL A 110 -7.63 19.80 -14.60
C VAL A 110 -6.63 18.69 -14.79
N ASP A 111 -6.44 17.89 -13.75
CA ASP A 111 -5.54 16.74 -13.77
C ASP A 111 -6.31 15.52 -14.27
N ILE A 112 -5.65 14.68 -15.07
CA ILE A 112 -6.26 13.50 -15.69
C ILE A 112 -5.48 12.27 -15.23
N HIS A 113 -6.21 11.32 -14.64
CA HIS A 113 -5.66 10.04 -14.17
C HIS A 113 -6.36 8.87 -14.89
N ASP A 114 -5.68 7.74 -14.96
CA ASP A 114 -6.16 6.46 -15.50
C ASP A 114 -6.86 5.56 -14.45
#